data_AF-A0A2E7FZD0-F1
#
_entry.id   AF-A0A2E7FZD0-F1
#
_cell.length_a   1.000
_cell.length_b   1.000
_cell.length_c   1.000
_cell.angle_alpha   90.00
_cell.angle_beta   90.00
_cell.angle_gamma   90.00
#
_symmetry.space_group_name_H-M   'P 1'
#
loop_
_entity.id
_entity.type
_entity.pdbx_description
1 polymer ?
#
loop_
_entity_poly.entity_id
_entity_poly.type
_entity_poly.pdbx_seq_one_letter_code
_entity_poly.pdbx_strand_id
1 'polypeptide(L)'
;DSDLDGWSDLNDVFPNNPSQWADADGDGVGDNYTWVLGESGIRQNEAGDAFPSDISQHKDRDGDGYGDNSDGFLPDSCPDVLGTSNQNGRLGCIDADGDGWADIDDAFPSDDSQHSDVDGDGYGDNPSGLMADSCRETPYEEIALVDTLGCAPSERDGDYDGINDAEDLCPTTPISEVLEADINGCSNSERDTDGDGAIDSVDQYPNDSTQSVDADGDGYGDNSSGFNGDDCLGEFGTSSANLRGCVDTDDDGWADFEDILTNNPTQWNDTDGDGYYDNFAIVDWRNDEMRLNNSWPGQYIPNAKDSDRCPLLAYELQNLENPGCPPDVFPAGEPIESGPKNNQMDAGDSSGGISATVVILVGISVILLISIGGGITLILRKPKSKKRETSRASAQKTVEQVYEGDIQESESVEDDPNYKVDENGCEWWMDDEGNWWYRLPEMDDWAEYNA
;
A
#
# COMPACT_ATOMS: atom_id res chain seq x y z
N ASP A 1 -85.81 -4.71 -27.66
CA ASP A 1 -84.94 -5.79 -28.12
C ASP A 1 -84.89 -5.68 -29.64
N SER A 2 -84.13 -4.69 -30.11
CA SER A 2 -84.04 -4.32 -31.53
C SER A 2 -83.09 -5.25 -32.29
N ASP A 3 -82.14 -5.86 -31.60
CA ASP A 3 -81.13 -6.79 -32.11
C ASP A 3 -81.32 -8.24 -31.64
N LEU A 4 -82.30 -8.51 -30.76
CA LEU A 4 -82.75 -9.85 -30.35
C LEU A 4 -81.78 -10.60 -29.43
N ASP A 5 -81.05 -9.87 -28.58
CA ASP A 5 -80.11 -10.43 -27.61
C ASP A 5 -80.74 -10.75 -26.24
N GLY A 6 -82.01 -10.37 -26.05
CA GLY A 6 -82.78 -10.60 -24.83
C GLY A 6 -82.82 -9.42 -23.86
N TRP A 7 -82.19 -8.28 -24.20
CA TRP A 7 -82.28 -7.03 -23.45
C TRP A 7 -83.26 -6.05 -24.13
N SER A 8 -83.94 -5.24 -23.31
CA SER A 8 -84.83 -4.21 -23.85
C SER A 8 -84.02 -2.98 -24.26
N ASP A 9 -84.32 -2.36 -25.39
CA ASP A 9 -83.68 -1.10 -25.88
C ASP A 9 -83.58 0.03 -24.84
N LEU A 10 -84.36 -0.01 -23.74
CA LEU A 10 -84.30 0.96 -22.65
C LEU A 10 -83.14 0.72 -21.66
N ASN A 11 -82.72 -0.54 -21.48
CA ASN A 11 -81.71 -0.97 -20.51
C ASN A 11 -80.47 -1.58 -21.19
N ASP A 12 -80.47 -1.60 -22.51
CA ASP A 12 -79.38 -2.10 -23.34
C ASP A 12 -78.50 -0.91 -23.74
N VAL A 13 -77.23 -0.94 -23.36
CA VAL A 13 -76.27 0.13 -23.70
C VAL A 13 -75.92 0.12 -25.18
N PHE A 14 -76.07 -1.01 -25.87
CA PHE A 14 -75.81 -1.16 -27.31
C PHE A 14 -77.03 -1.73 -28.07
N PRO A 15 -78.15 -0.99 -28.22
CA PRO A 15 -79.44 -1.50 -28.74
C PRO A 15 -79.48 -2.06 -30.17
N ASN A 16 -78.35 -2.08 -30.88
CA ASN A 16 -78.26 -2.63 -32.24
C ASN A 16 -77.11 -3.64 -32.38
N ASN A 17 -76.44 -3.99 -31.29
CA ASN A 17 -75.34 -4.93 -31.27
C ASN A 17 -75.72 -6.15 -30.41
N PRO A 18 -76.16 -7.26 -31.03
CA PRO A 18 -76.68 -8.39 -30.28
C PRO A 18 -75.64 -9.17 -29.46
N SER A 19 -74.37 -8.74 -29.51
CA SER A 19 -73.29 -9.33 -28.72
C SER A 19 -72.96 -8.52 -27.46
N GLN A 20 -73.51 -7.33 -27.27
CA GLN A 20 -73.15 -6.40 -26.20
C GLN A 20 -74.41 -5.75 -25.62
N TRP A 21 -74.53 -5.66 -24.30
CA TRP A 21 -75.69 -5.08 -23.63
C TRP A 21 -75.37 -4.20 -22.42
N ALA A 22 -74.12 -4.25 -21.92
CA ALA A 22 -73.64 -3.51 -20.76
C ALA A 22 -72.26 -2.89 -21.06
N ASP A 23 -71.97 -1.79 -20.39
CA ASP A 23 -70.73 -1.00 -20.45
C ASP A 23 -70.53 -0.45 -19.03
N ALA A 24 -69.73 -1.15 -18.23
CA ALA A 24 -69.65 -0.96 -16.79
C ALA A 24 -68.82 0.28 -16.40
N ASP A 25 -67.78 0.60 -17.15
CA ASP A 25 -66.91 1.75 -16.90
C ASP A 25 -67.17 2.97 -17.81
N GLY A 26 -67.98 2.80 -18.85
CA GLY A 26 -68.48 3.88 -19.70
C GLY A 26 -67.51 4.30 -20.79
N ASP A 27 -66.58 3.43 -21.21
CA ASP A 27 -65.61 3.72 -22.27
C ASP A 27 -66.21 3.62 -23.69
N GLY A 28 -67.44 3.08 -23.80
CA GLY A 28 -68.15 2.89 -25.05
C GLY A 28 -67.84 1.58 -25.77
N VAL A 29 -67.13 0.65 -25.12
CA VAL A 29 -66.91 -0.74 -25.50
C VAL A 29 -67.76 -1.62 -24.58
N GLY A 30 -68.36 -2.69 -25.11
CA GLY A 30 -69.29 -3.51 -24.32
C GLY A 30 -68.58 -4.58 -23.49
N ASP A 31 -69.06 -4.83 -22.27
CA ASP A 31 -68.45 -5.73 -21.27
C ASP A 31 -68.28 -7.20 -21.72
N ASN A 32 -68.98 -7.64 -22.78
CA ASN A 32 -68.95 -9.03 -23.22
C ASN A 32 -67.75 -9.29 -24.12
N TYR A 33 -66.60 -9.51 -23.50
CA TYR A 33 -65.34 -9.77 -24.20
C TYR A 33 -65.27 -11.16 -24.84
N THR A 34 -64.98 -11.19 -26.14
CA THR A 34 -64.87 -12.38 -26.96
C THR A 34 -63.64 -12.30 -27.86
N TRP A 35 -63.01 -13.45 -28.10
CA TRP A 35 -61.77 -13.55 -28.87
C TRP A 35 -61.59 -14.98 -29.39
N VAL A 36 -60.62 -15.15 -30.28
CA VAL A 36 -60.18 -16.45 -30.81
C VAL A 36 -58.68 -16.60 -30.57
N LEU A 37 -58.24 -17.74 -30.02
CA LEU A 37 -56.81 -17.99 -29.82
C LEU A 37 -56.12 -18.22 -31.17
N GLY A 38 -55.09 -17.44 -31.48
CA GLY A 38 -54.22 -17.64 -32.64
C GLY A 38 -53.22 -18.78 -32.44
N GLU A 39 -52.60 -19.23 -33.53
CA GLU A 39 -51.55 -20.27 -33.49
C GLU A 39 -50.29 -19.83 -32.69
N SER A 40 -50.08 -18.52 -32.54
CA SER A 40 -49.00 -17.93 -31.74
C SER A 40 -49.30 -17.87 -30.24
N GLY A 41 -50.48 -18.33 -29.78
CA GLY A 41 -50.90 -18.21 -28.38
C GLY A 41 -51.47 -16.83 -28.02
N ILE A 42 -51.53 -15.91 -28.97
CA ILE A 42 -52.05 -14.55 -28.81
C ILE A 42 -53.53 -14.52 -29.20
N ARG A 43 -54.36 -13.74 -28.50
CA ARG A 43 -55.77 -13.51 -28.81
C ARG A 43 -55.90 -12.73 -30.12
N GLN A 44 -56.88 -13.12 -30.94
CA GLN A 44 -57.18 -12.53 -32.23
C GLN A 44 -58.69 -12.29 -32.35
N ASN A 45 -59.08 -11.35 -33.23
CA ASN A 45 -60.47 -10.95 -33.44
C ASN A 45 -61.17 -10.57 -32.11
N GLU A 46 -60.47 -9.84 -31.26
CA GLU A 46 -60.99 -9.32 -30.00
C GLU A 46 -62.18 -8.40 -30.25
N ALA A 47 -63.26 -8.62 -29.51
CA ALA A 47 -64.47 -7.81 -29.53
C ALA A 47 -65.08 -7.75 -28.12
N GLY A 48 -65.51 -6.56 -27.71
CA GLY A 48 -65.90 -6.29 -26.33
C GLY A 48 -64.71 -5.81 -25.49
N ASP A 49 -64.97 -5.54 -24.22
CA ASP A 49 -64.06 -4.90 -23.29
C ASP A 49 -63.39 -5.92 -22.35
N ALA A 50 -62.07 -6.07 -22.50
CA ALA A 50 -61.26 -6.95 -21.66
C ALA A 50 -61.14 -6.48 -20.20
N PHE A 51 -61.36 -5.19 -19.92
CA PHE A 51 -61.26 -4.58 -18.60
C PHE A 51 -62.52 -3.79 -18.20
N PRO A 52 -63.66 -4.45 -17.89
CA PRO A 52 -64.96 -3.80 -17.56
C PRO A 52 -65.01 -2.91 -16.30
N SER A 53 -63.86 -2.57 -15.74
CA SER A 53 -63.75 -1.68 -14.58
C SER A 53 -62.71 -0.58 -14.77
N ASP A 54 -62.06 -0.52 -15.93
CA ASP A 54 -61.03 0.44 -16.27
C ASP A 54 -61.34 1.10 -17.61
N ILE A 55 -61.96 2.29 -17.52
CA ILE A 55 -62.37 3.11 -18.67
C ILE A 55 -61.23 3.44 -19.67
N SER A 56 -59.99 3.18 -19.28
CA SER A 56 -58.81 3.49 -20.07
C SER A 56 -58.23 2.28 -20.81
N GLN A 57 -58.71 1.06 -20.53
CA GLN A 57 -58.22 -0.19 -21.11
C GLN A 57 -59.39 -1.01 -21.66
N HIS A 58 -59.21 -1.66 -22.80
CA HIS A 58 -60.26 -2.52 -23.38
C HIS A 58 -59.76 -3.71 -24.21
N LYS A 59 -58.43 -3.88 -24.32
CA LYS A 59 -57.78 -4.97 -25.06
C LYS A 59 -56.65 -5.55 -24.23
N ASP A 60 -56.46 -6.85 -24.35
CA ASP A 60 -55.52 -7.67 -23.57
C ASP A 60 -55.09 -8.83 -24.46
N ARG A 61 -54.19 -8.53 -25.40
CA ARG A 61 -54.00 -9.36 -26.59
C ARG A 61 -53.22 -10.64 -26.30
N ASP A 62 -52.26 -10.64 -25.40
CA ASP A 62 -51.58 -11.85 -24.94
C ASP A 62 -52.26 -12.49 -23.72
N GLY A 63 -53.12 -11.75 -23.03
CA GLY A 63 -53.95 -12.29 -21.97
C GLY A 63 -53.31 -12.29 -20.60
N ASP A 64 -52.35 -11.42 -20.36
CA ASP A 64 -51.55 -11.35 -19.14
C ASP A 64 -52.22 -10.51 -18.02
N GLY A 65 -53.25 -9.74 -18.38
CA GLY A 65 -54.00 -8.90 -17.46
C GLY A 65 -53.51 -7.45 -17.38
N TYR A 66 -52.59 -7.03 -18.24
CA TYR A 66 -52.25 -5.64 -18.54
C TYR A 66 -52.90 -5.23 -19.86
N GLY A 67 -53.36 -3.97 -19.92
CA GLY A 67 -54.13 -3.52 -21.09
C GLY A 67 -53.26 -2.92 -22.19
N ASP A 68 -53.53 -3.27 -23.45
CA ASP A 68 -52.75 -2.86 -24.62
C ASP A 68 -52.80 -1.35 -24.91
N ASN A 69 -53.74 -0.59 -24.33
CA ASN A 69 -53.87 0.83 -24.63
C ASN A 69 -52.72 1.59 -23.96
N SER A 70 -51.74 2.03 -24.75
CA SER A 70 -50.55 2.74 -24.25
C SER A 70 -50.85 4.05 -23.51
N ASP A 71 -51.99 4.67 -23.79
CA ASP A 71 -52.45 5.88 -23.09
C ASP A 71 -53.32 5.55 -21.86
N GLY A 72 -53.57 4.27 -21.59
CA GLY A 72 -54.36 3.79 -20.48
C GLY A 72 -53.61 3.71 -19.16
N PHE A 73 -54.32 3.36 -18.10
CA PHE A 73 -53.75 3.10 -16.79
C PHE A 73 -53.03 1.75 -16.81
N LEU A 74 -51.83 1.71 -16.21
CA LEU A 74 -50.96 0.52 -16.16
C LEU A 74 -50.90 -0.23 -17.51
N PRO A 75 -50.49 0.45 -18.60
CA PRO A 75 -50.49 -0.14 -19.91
C PRO A 75 -49.46 -1.26 -20.00
N ASP A 76 -49.79 -2.29 -20.76
CA ASP A 76 -48.86 -3.34 -21.09
C ASP A 76 -47.71 -2.79 -21.95
N SER A 77 -46.48 -3.04 -21.50
CA SER A 77 -45.25 -2.68 -22.21
C SER A 77 -44.88 -3.70 -23.29
N CYS A 78 -45.46 -4.90 -23.25
CA CYS A 78 -45.22 -6.01 -24.15
C CYS A 78 -46.53 -6.65 -24.68
N PRO A 79 -47.42 -5.94 -25.41
CA PRO A 79 -48.80 -6.38 -25.71
C PRO A 79 -48.99 -7.59 -26.63
N ASP A 80 -47.93 -8.30 -26.97
CA ASP A 80 -47.92 -9.53 -27.78
C ASP A 80 -47.22 -10.69 -27.04
N VAL A 81 -46.78 -10.47 -25.80
CA VAL A 81 -45.88 -11.36 -25.07
C VAL A 81 -46.36 -11.49 -23.64
N LEU A 82 -47.04 -12.59 -23.35
CA LEU A 82 -47.49 -12.95 -22.01
C LEU A 82 -46.35 -12.79 -20.99
N GLY A 83 -46.57 -11.92 -20.01
CA GLY A 83 -45.59 -11.58 -18.98
C GLY A 83 -46.18 -11.45 -17.58
N THR A 84 -45.30 -11.31 -16.58
CA THR A 84 -45.70 -11.07 -15.18
C THR A 84 -44.97 -9.87 -14.56
N SER A 85 -44.10 -9.22 -15.32
CA SER A 85 -43.35 -8.07 -14.84
C SER A 85 -44.28 -6.97 -14.36
N ASN A 86 -43.96 -6.38 -13.21
CA ASN A 86 -44.80 -5.40 -12.54
C ASN A 86 -44.01 -4.24 -11.89
N GLN A 87 -42.68 -4.23 -12.03
CA GLN A 87 -41.79 -3.22 -11.48
C GLN A 87 -41.25 -2.26 -12.54
N ASN A 88 -40.68 -1.15 -12.08
CA ASN A 88 -40.00 -0.11 -12.88
C ASN A 88 -40.79 0.47 -14.07
N GLY A 89 -42.11 0.31 -14.07
CA GLY A 89 -42.99 0.81 -15.12
C GLY A 89 -42.98 -0.01 -16.42
N ARG A 90 -42.22 -1.12 -16.48
CA ARG A 90 -42.31 -2.09 -17.58
C ARG A 90 -43.22 -3.24 -17.14
N LEU A 91 -44.50 -3.07 -17.39
CA LEU A 91 -45.55 -4.02 -16.99
C LEU A 91 -45.85 -5.01 -18.12
N GLY A 92 -46.23 -6.25 -17.78
CA GLY A 92 -46.71 -7.25 -18.73
C GLY A 92 -45.65 -7.87 -19.64
N CYS A 93 -44.36 -7.69 -19.32
CA CYS A 93 -43.27 -8.33 -20.04
C CYS A 93 -42.82 -9.62 -19.35
N ILE A 94 -42.05 -10.43 -20.08
CA ILE A 94 -41.42 -11.65 -19.55
C ILE A 94 -40.59 -11.28 -18.32
N ASP A 95 -40.80 -12.06 -17.26
CA ASP A 95 -40.20 -11.98 -15.93
C ASP A 95 -40.00 -13.45 -15.52
N ALA A 96 -38.83 -13.98 -15.87
CA ALA A 96 -38.59 -15.42 -15.91
C ALA A 96 -38.39 -16.04 -14.51
N ASP A 97 -37.90 -15.28 -13.54
CA ASP A 97 -37.72 -15.70 -12.15
C ASP A 97 -38.85 -15.24 -11.21
N GLY A 98 -39.67 -14.28 -11.64
CA GLY A 98 -40.87 -13.87 -10.93
C GLY A 98 -40.62 -12.84 -9.83
N ASP A 99 -39.51 -12.12 -9.89
CA ASP A 99 -39.16 -11.07 -8.92
C ASP A 99 -39.90 -9.74 -9.21
N GLY A 100 -40.53 -9.67 -10.38
CA GLY A 100 -41.36 -8.56 -10.84
C GLY A 100 -40.63 -7.60 -11.79
N TRP A 101 -39.32 -7.71 -11.98
CA TRP A 101 -38.58 -7.03 -13.02
C TRP A 101 -38.67 -7.80 -14.33
N ALA A 102 -38.64 -7.09 -15.44
CA ALA A 102 -38.70 -7.75 -16.74
C ALA A 102 -37.30 -8.17 -17.17
N ASP A 103 -37.14 -9.33 -17.80
CA ASP A 103 -35.85 -9.89 -18.24
C ASP A 103 -34.95 -8.91 -19.01
N ILE A 104 -35.55 -7.93 -19.70
CA ILE A 104 -34.81 -6.93 -20.51
C ILE A 104 -34.19 -5.80 -19.68
N ASP A 105 -34.75 -5.54 -18.50
CA ASP A 105 -34.29 -4.50 -17.57
C ASP A 105 -33.63 -5.12 -16.31
N ASP A 106 -33.65 -6.45 -16.20
CA ASP A 106 -33.11 -7.22 -15.09
C ASP A 106 -31.65 -7.64 -15.37
N ALA A 107 -30.74 -7.30 -14.46
CA ALA A 107 -29.34 -7.70 -14.55
C ALA A 107 -29.14 -9.21 -14.33
N PHE A 108 -30.03 -9.86 -13.59
CA PHE A 108 -30.02 -11.27 -13.24
C PHE A 108 -31.38 -11.96 -13.52
N PRO A 109 -31.81 -12.12 -14.80
CA PRO A 109 -33.15 -12.63 -15.18
C PRO A 109 -33.50 -14.08 -14.78
N SER A 110 -32.68 -14.72 -13.95
CA SER A 110 -32.89 -16.09 -13.49
C SER A 110 -32.72 -16.23 -11.97
N ASP A 111 -32.55 -15.12 -11.27
CA ASP A 111 -32.31 -15.05 -9.84
C ASP A 111 -33.31 -14.09 -9.21
N ASP A 112 -34.36 -14.65 -8.60
CA ASP A 112 -35.47 -13.88 -8.02
C ASP A 112 -35.07 -12.97 -6.84
N SER A 113 -33.81 -13.03 -6.44
CA SER A 113 -33.27 -12.27 -5.33
C SER A 113 -32.43 -11.05 -5.78
N GLN A 114 -32.12 -10.94 -7.08
CA GLN A 114 -31.29 -9.88 -7.64
C GLN A 114 -31.87 -9.33 -8.94
N HIS A 115 -31.81 -8.00 -9.13
CA HIS A 115 -32.26 -7.35 -10.38
C HIS A 115 -31.37 -6.20 -10.85
N SER A 116 -30.34 -5.84 -10.08
CA SER A 116 -29.50 -4.67 -10.31
C SER A 116 -28.03 -5.02 -10.11
N ASP A 117 -27.20 -4.53 -11.02
CA ASP A 117 -25.74 -4.63 -11.03
C ASP A 117 -25.19 -3.28 -11.55
N VAL A 118 -24.92 -2.35 -10.62
CA VAL A 118 -24.62 -0.95 -10.96
C VAL A 118 -23.25 -0.79 -11.62
N ASP A 119 -22.24 -1.50 -11.15
CA ASP A 119 -20.88 -1.42 -11.70
C ASP A 119 -20.61 -2.45 -12.81
N GLY A 120 -21.42 -3.51 -12.89
CA GLY A 120 -21.32 -4.53 -13.93
C GLY A 120 -20.32 -5.63 -13.59
N ASP A 121 -20.09 -5.90 -12.30
CA ASP A 121 -19.14 -6.90 -11.83
C ASP A 121 -19.70 -8.32 -11.74
N GLY A 122 -21.02 -8.46 -11.93
CA GLY A 122 -21.73 -9.73 -11.89
C GLY A 122 -22.17 -10.16 -10.49
N TYR A 123 -22.04 -9.31 -9.48
CA TYR A 123 -22.63 -9.45 -8.16
C TYR A 123 -23.81 -8.48 -8.04
N GLY A 124 -24.90 -8.94 -7.40
CA GLY A 124 -26.14 -8.17 -7.41
C GLY A 124 -26.24 -7.19 -6.24
N ASP A 125 -26.71 -5.98 -6.50
CA ASP A 125 -26.77 -4.87 -5.54
C ASP A 125 -27.71 -5.09 -4.35
N ASN A 126 -28.62 -6.07 -4.42
CA ASN A 126 -29.55 -6.33 -3.33
C ASN A 126 -28.82 -7.03 -2.18
N PRO A 127 -28.63 -6.38 -1.01
CA PRO A 127 -27.84 -6.96 0.08
C PRO A 127 -28.47 -8.21 0.72
N SER A 128 -29.73 -8.50 0.40
CA SER A 128 -30.43 -9.72 0.85
C SER A 128 -30.51 -10.79 -0.24
N GLY A 129 -29.96 -10.54 -1.43
CA GLY A 129 -29.96 -11.47 -2.54
C GLY A 129 -28.81 -12.48 -2.47
N LEU A 130 -28.86 -13.46 -3.37
CA LEU A 130 -27.75 -14.38 -3.63
C LEU A 130 -26.60 -13.61 -4.27
N MET A 131 -25.37 -14.00 -3.93
CA MET A 131 -24.14 -13.36 -4.44
C MET A 131 -24.23 -11.81 -4.39
N ALA A 132 -24.67 -11.29 -3.24
CA ALA A 132 -24.86 -9.87 -3.06
C ALA A 132 -23.53 -9.11 -3.07
N ASP A 133 -23.51 -8.01 -3.82
CA ASP A 133 -22.37 -7.13 -3.92
C ASP A 133 -22.21 -6.28 -2.66
N SER A 134 -21.05 -6.41 -2.02
CA SER A 134 -20.65 -5.61 -0.86
C SER A 134 -20.05 -4.25 -1.27
N CYS A 135 -19.61 -4.11 -2.52
CA CYS A 135 -18.87 -3.00 -3.10
C CYS A 135 -19.52 -2.45 -4.40
N ARG A 136 -20.79 -2.03 -4.29
CA ARG A 136 -21.69 -1.52 -5.38
C ARG A 136 -21.19 -0.46 -6.34
N GLU A 137 -19.99 0.09 -6.14
CA GLU A 137 -19.40 1.10 -7.02
C GLU A 137 -17.93 0.77 -7.31
N THR A 138 -17.64 -0.49 -7.63
CA THR A 138 -16.29 -0.95 -7.97
C THR A 138 -15.71 -0.14 -9.14
N PRO A 139 -14.45 0.34 -9.06
CA PRO A 139 -13.80 1.02 -10.16
C PRO A 139 -13.76 0.17 -11.45
N TYR A 140 -14.13 0.77 -12.58
CA TYR A 140 -14.27 0.06 -13.87
C TYR A 140 -13.00 -0.72 -14.28
N GLU A 141 -11.83 -0.21 -13.96
CA GLU A 141 -10.53 -0.86 -14.21
C GLU A 141 -10.27 -2.11 -13.36
N GLU A 142 -11.00 -2.30 -12.26
CA GLU A 142 -10.80 -3.38 -11.28
C GLU A 142 -11.96 -4.37 -11.18
N ILE A 143 -13.06 -4.14 -11.88
CA ILE A 143 -14.21 -5.07 -11.96
C ILE A 143 -13.80 -6.52 -12.25
N ALA A 144 -12.79 -6.73 -13.09
CA ALA A 144 -12.32 -8.09 -13.43
C ALA A 144 -11.51 -8.78 -12.31
N LEU A 145 -11.26 -8.08 -11.21
CA LEU A 145 -10.42 -8.51 -10.08
C LEU A 145 -11.20 -8.61 -8.77
N VAL A 146 -12.53 -8.43 -8.81
CA VAL A 146 -13.39 -8.55 -7.64
C VAL A 146 -13.28 -9.94 -7.01
N ASP A 147 -13.43 -9.99 -5.69
CA ASP A 147 -13.49 -11.24 -4.94
C ASP A 147 -14.90 -11.86 -4.95
N THR A 148 -15.15 -12.79 -4.02
CA THR A 148 -16.45 -13.45 -3.89
C THR A 148 -17.55 -12.58 -3.29
N LEU A 149 -17.22 -11.35 -2.89
CA LEU A 149 -18.12 -10.37 -2.30
C LEU A 149 -18.38 -9.19 -3.24
N GLY A 150 -17.87 -9.22 -4.48
CA GLY A 150 -17.94 -8.11 -5.43
C GLY A 150 -16.92 -6.99 -5.17
N CYS A 151 -15.95 -7.20 -4.28
CA CYS A 151 -15.01 -6.13 -3.90
C CYS A 151 -13.67 -6.23 -4.64
N ALA A 152 -13.26 -5.14 -5.29
CA ALA A 152 -11.95 -5.04 -5.92
C ALA A 152 -10.79 -4.96 -4.91
N PRO A 153 -9.54 -5.25 -5.32
CA PRO A 153 -8.37 -5.14 -4.44
C PRO A 153 -8.21 -3.79 -3.75
N SER A 154 -8.63 -2.68 -4.37
CA SER A 154 -8.56 -1.35 -3.78
C SER A 154 -9.64 -1.02 -2.76
N GLU A 155 -10.66 -1.87 -2.63
CA GLU A 155 -11.83 -1.67 -1.76
C GLU A 155 -11.87 -2.62 -0.56
N ARG A 156 -11.06 -3.68 -0.57
CA ARG A 156 -10.96 -4.65 0.52
C ARG A 156 -10.09 -4.11 1.65
N ASP A 157 -10.56 -4.34 2.86
CA ASP A 157 -9.89 -4.01 4.13
C ASP A 157 -10.17 -5.18 5.08
N GLY A 158 -9.19 -6.09 5.19
CA GLY A 158 -9.33 -7.40 5.79
C GLY A 158 -9.40 -7.40 7.31
N ASP A 159 -8.73 -6.45 7.96
CA ASP A 159 -8.71 -6.31 9.41
C ASP A 159 -9.58 -5.14 9.92
N TYR A 160 -10.13 -4.35 9.01
CA TYR A 160 -11.03 -3.22 9.26
C TYR A 160 -10.35 -2.06 10.00
N ASP A 161 -9.06 -1.85 9.74
CA ASP A 161 -8.29 -0.72 10.27
C ASP A 161 -8.45 0.58 9.47
N GLY A 162 -9.09 0.49 8.30
CA GLY A 162 -9.41 1.61 7.42
C GLY A 162 -8.39 1.86 6.31
N ILE A 163 -7.35 1.05 6.21
CA ILE A 163 -6.41 0.99 5.08
C ILE A 163 -6.75 -0.24 4.24
N ASN A 164 -6.76 -0.08 2.92
CA ASN A 164 -7.08 -1.23 2.06
C ASN A 164 -5.92 -2.22 2.01
N ASP A 165 -6.22 -3.51 1.79
CA ASP A 165 -5.26 -4.61 1.77
C ASP A 165 -4.09 -4.38 0.81
N ALA A 166 -4.30 -3.59 -0.25
CA ALA A 166 -3.28 -3.30 -1.25
C ALA A 166 -2.22 -2.29 -0.78
N GLU A 167 -2.59 -1.39 0.12
CA GLU A 167 -1.73 -0.33 0.67
C GLU A 167 -1.36 -0.56 2.15
N ASP A 168 -1.98 -1.54 2.79
CA ASP A 168 -1.76 -1.89 4.19
C ASP A 168 -0.44 -2.66 4.39
N LEU A 169 0.42 -2.14 5.28
CA LEU A 169 1.68 -2.77 5.66
C LEU A 169 1.51 -3.77 6.80
N CYS A 170 0.39 -3.72 7.51
CA CYS A 170 0.03 -4.55 8.65
C CYS A 170 -1.34 -5.23 8.44
N PRO A 171 -1.45 -6.26 7.56
CA PRO A 171 -2.72 -6.86 7.11
C PRO A 171 -3.54 -7.60 8.17
N THR A 172 -3.12 -7.55 9.43
CA THR A 172 -3.68 -8.32 10.53
C THR A 172 -3.76 -7.52 11.82
N THR A 173 -3.94 -6.20 11.70
CA THR A 173 -4.10 -5.29 12.82
C THR A 173 -5.11 -5.85 13.83
N PRO A 174 -4.72 -6.03 15.11
CA PRO A 174 -5.62 -6.60 16.10
C PRO A 174 -6.93 -5.82 16.19
N ILE A 175 -8.06 -6.52 16.15
CA ILE A 175 -9.40 -5.89 16.16
C ILE A 175 -9.66 -4.94 17.34
N SER A 176 -8.93 -5.09 18.44
CA SER A 176 -9.00 -4.16 19.59
C SER A 176 -8.24 -2.85 19.39
N GLU A 177 -7.40 -2.77 18.36
CA GLU A 177 -6.43 -1.71 18.09
C GLU A 177 -6.60 -1.07 16.71
N VAL A 178 -7.52 -1.54 15.86
CA VAL A 178 -7.85 -0.96 14.55
C VAL A 178 -8.12 0.55 14.57
N LEU A 179 -8.64 1.09 15.68
CA LEU A 179 -8.87 2.53 15.84
C LEU A 179 -7.59 3.33 16.15
N GLU A 180 -6.50 2.64 16.47
CA GLU A 180 -5.17 3.18 16.75
C GLU A 180 -4.17 2.90 15.61
N ALA A 181 -4.61 2.24 14.53
CA ALA A 181 -3.86 2.09 13.29
C ALA A 181 -3.41 3.45 12.73
N ASP A 182 -2.21 3.48 12.16
CA ASP A 182 -1.68 4.67 11.51
C ASP A 182 -2.02 4.69 10.00
N ILE A 183 -1.35 5.55 9.24
CA ILE A 183 -1.61 5.68 7.79
C ILE A 183 -1.15 4.46 6.98
N ASN A 184 -0.34 3.58 7.57
CA ASN A 184 0.14 2.35 6.96
C ASN A 184 -0.61 1.11 7.47
N GLY A 185 -1.70 1.30 8.23
CA GLY A 185 -2.49 0.24 8.86
C GLY A 185 -1.93 -0.21 10.21
N CYS A 186 -0.67 0.04 10.49
CA CYS A 186 -0.03 -0.52 11.68
C CYS A 186 -0.49 0.10 13.01
N SER A 187 -0.99 -0.75 13.92
CA SER A 187 -1.27 -0.37 15.31
C SER A 187 0.02 -0.18 16.15
N ASN A 188 -0.14 0.35 17.37
CA ASN A 188 0.99 0.55 18.28
C ASN A 188 1.72 -0.76 18.66
N SER A 189 1.04 -1.91 18.58
CA SER A 189 1.62 -3.21 18.89
C SER A 189 2.38 -3.85 17.72
N GLU A 190 2.30 -3.27 16.53
CA GLU A 190 2.87 -3.82 15.29
C GLU A 190 3.92 -2.92 14.63
N ARG A 191 3.90 -1.62 14.91
CA ARG A 191 4.87 -0.69 14.32
C ARG A 191 6.31 -1.05 14.66
N ASP A 192 7.13 -1.09 13.62
CA ASP A 192 8.57 -1.25 13.62
C ASP A 192 9.13 -0.21 12.64
N THR A 193 9.48 0.97 13.17
CA THR A 193 9.74 2.17 12.38
C THR A 193 11.01 2.04 11.53
N ASP A 194 12.00 1.26 11.96
CA ASP A 194 13.26 1.07 11.24
C ASP A 194 13.44 -0.31 10.61
N GLY A 195 12.54 -1.26 10.90
CA GLY A 195 12.44 -2.55 10.25
C GLY A 195 13.48 -3.57 10.71
N ASP A 196 13.98 -3.45 11.94
CA ASP A 196 14.97 -4.38 12.50
C ASP A 196 14.36 -5.61 13.20
N GLY A 197 13.02 -5.62 13.35
CA GLY A 197 12.25 -6.68 13.97
C GLY A 197 11.88 -6.44 15.43
N ALA A 198 12.33 -5.34 16.05
CA ALA A 198 11.86 -4.89 17.36
C ALA A 198 10.73 -3.86 17.17
N ILE A 199 9.55 -4.13 17.73
CA ILE A 199 8.45 -3.16 17.66
C ILE A 199 8.77 -1.91 18.48
N ASP A 200 8.32 -0.75 18.01
CA ASP A 200 8.59 0.57 18.58
C ASP A 200 8.30 0.66 20.09
N SER A 201 7.31 -0.11 20.57
CA SER A 201 6.90 -0.09 21.98
C SER A 201 7.89 -0.79 22.93
N VAL A 202 8.77 -1.65 22.41
CA VAL A 202 9.80 -2.36 23.18
C VAL A 202 11.22 -2.02 22.73
N ASP A 203 11.37 -1.44 21.55
CA ASP A 203 12.64 -0.97 21.00
C ASP A 203 13.16 0.27 21.75
N GLN A 204 14.39 0.20 22.28
CA GLN A 204 15.04 1.35 22.91
C GLN A 204 15.61 2.34 21.88
N TYR A 205 15.76 1.92 20.62
CA TYR A 205 16.23 2.74 19.49
C TYR A 205 15.32 2.64 18.26
N PRO A 206 14.04 3.07 18.30
CA PRO A 206 13.05 2.88 17.23
C PRO A 206 13.33 3.54 15.86
N ASN A 207 14.51 4.14 15.67
CA ASN A 207 14.90 4.79 14.41
C ASN A 207 16.32 4.38 13.98
N ASP A 208 16.93 3.40 14.65
CA ASP A 208 18.25 2.87 14.35
C ASP A 208 18.19 1.35 14.25
N SER A 209 17.95 0.87 13.02
CA SER A 209 17.83 -0.56 12.70
C SER A 209 19.04 -1.45 13.02
N THR A 210 20.10 -0.86 13.59
CA THR A 210 21.29 -1.57 14.01
C THR A 210 21.34 -1.79 15.53
N GLN A 211 20.42 -1.21 16.29
CA GLN A 211 20.31 -1.30 17.75
C GLN A 211 18.86 -1.51 18.17
N SER A 212 18.62 -2.35 19.19
CA SER A 212 17.27 -2.49 19.76
C SER A 212 17.21 -2.63 21.28
N VAL A 213 18.36 -2.84 21.91
CA VAL A 213 18.49 -3.08 23.36
C VAL A 213 19.56 -2.16 23.92
N ASP A 214 19.27 -1.58 25.09
CA ASP A 214 20.18 -0.84 25.96
C ASP A 214 20.02 -1.44 27.37
N ALA A 215 20.89 -2.39 27.73
CA ALA A 215 20.68 -3.19 28.94
C ALA A 215 20.93 -2.44 30.25
N ASP A 216 21.81 -1.44 30.24
CA ASP A 216 22.18 -0.65 31.41
C ASP A 216 21.63 0.79 31.39
N GLY A 217 21.03 1.22 30.28
CA GLY A 217 20.32 2.48 30.14
C GLY A 217 21.23 3.67 29.96
N ASP A 218 22.42 3.47 29.38
CA ASP A 218 23.45 4.48 29.22
C ASP A 218 23.37 5.28 27.91
N GLY A 219 22.50 4.83 27.00
CA GLY A 219 22.25 5.47 25.71
C GLY A 219 23.10 4.91 24.57
N TYR A 220 23.93 3.90 24.78
CA TYR A 220 24.61 3.12 23.74
C TYR A 220 24.02 1.71 23.61
N GLY A 221 23.76 1.30 22.37
CA GLY A 221 23.05 0.04 22.15
C GLY A 221 23.95 -1.18 22.26
N ASP A 222 23.43 -2.29 22.79
CA ASP A 222 24.19 -3.51 23.09
C ASP A 222 24.81 -4.18 21.83
N ASN A 223 24.32 -3.88 20.62
CA ASN A 223 24.89 -4.45 19.41
C ASN A 223 26.21 -3.74 19.07
N SER A 224 27.32 -4.32 19.51
CA SER A 224 28.69 -3.84 19.18
C SER A 224 28.99 -3.64 17.68
N SER A 225 28.24 -4.31 16.78
CA SER A 225 28.39 -4.12 15.33
C SER A 225 27.48 -3.05 14.74
N GLY A 226 26.54 -2.55 15.54
CA GLY A 226 25.62 -1.49 15.19
C GLY A 226 26.24 -0.10 15.32
N PHE A 227 25.48 0.90 14.87
CA PHE A 227 25.83 2.28 15.07
C PHE A 227 25.81 2.60 16.56
N ASN A 228 26.83 3.31 17.02
CA ASN A 228 27.00 3.66 18.43
C ASN A 228 26.86 2.48 19.41
N GLY A 229 27.35 1.29 19.03
CA GLY A 229 27.35 0.14 19.92
C GLY A 229 28.17 0.35 21.19
N ASP A 230 27.69 -0.19 22.30
CA ASP A 230 28.35 -0.19 23.60
C ASP A 230 29.52 -1.20 23.61
N ASP A 231 30.69 -0.74 24.06
CA ASP A 231 31.89 -1.56 24.26
C ASP A 231 31.92 -2.21 25.65
N CYS A 232 31.13 -1.70 26.62
CA CYS A 232 31.10 -2.07 28.03
C CYS A 232 29.77 -2.66 28.49
N LEU A 233 29.21 -3.58 27.70
CA LEU A 233 27.92 -4.25 27.90
C LEU A 233 27.50 -4.47 29.38
N GLY A 234 26.46 -3.77 29.81
CA GLY A 234 25.80 -3.96 31.10
C GLY A 234 26.44 -3.20 32.26
N GLU A 235 27.40 -2.31 31.97
CA GLU A 235 27.95 -1.34 32.90
C GLU A 235 27.72 0.07 32.38
N PHE A 236 26.74 0.77 32.98
CA PHE A 236 26.41 2.15 32.61
C PHE A 236 27.64 3.04 32.52
N GLY A 237 27.83 3.67 31.35
CA GLY A 237 28.94 4.56 31.06
C GLY A 237 28.57 5.81 30.28
N THR A 238 29.50 6.75 30.19
CA THR A 238 29.33 8.01 29.44
C THR A 238 30.46 8.26 28.44
N SER A 239 31.48 7.40 28.43
CA SER A 239 32.61 7.52 27.51
C SER A 239 32.16 7.42 26.05
N SER A 240 32.85 8.14 25.18
CA SER A 240 32.47 8.31 23.76
C SER A 240 33.64 8.35 22.78
N ALA A 241 34.87 8.54 23.25
CA ALA A 241 36.04 8.79 22.43
C ALA A 241 36.83 7.53 22.06
N ASN A 242 37.08 6.65 23.03
CA ASN A 242 37.82 5.40 22.84
C ASN A 242 36.85 4.20 22.96
N LEU A 243 36.66 3.66 24.16
CA LEU A 243 35.68 2.64 24.46
C LEU A 243 34.38 3.35 24.77
N ARG A 244 33.31 3.05 24.04
CA ARG A 244 32.01 3.70 24.15
C ARG A 244 31.15 3.00 25.21
N GLY A 245 30.35 3.76 25.95
CA GLY A 245 29.44 3.22 26.97
C GLY A 245 30.14 2.66 28.22
N CYS A 246 31.40 3.04 28.43
CA CYS A 246 32.15 2.69 29.62
C CYS A 246 32.14 3.84 30.64
N VAL A 247 32.44 3.50 31.89
CA VAL A 247 32.57 4.48 32.97
C VAL A 247 33.61 5.55 32.59
N ASP A 248 33.19 6.81 32.66
CA ASP A 248 34.01 8.01 32.47
C ASP A 248 33.75 8.94 33.66
N THR A 249 34.67 8.93 34.62
CA THR A 249 34.48 9.59 35.91
C THR A 249 34.53 11.12 35.83
N ASP A 250 35.18 11.69 34.82
CA ASP A 250 35.38 13.14 34.71
C ASP A 250 34.73 13.82 33.51
N ASP A 251 34.01 13.05 32.68
CA ASP A 251 33.22 13.48 31.54
C ASP A 251 34.06 14.09 30.40
N ASP A 252 35.28 13.59 30.15
CA ASP A 252 36.12 14.00 29.02
C ASP A 252 35.96 13.16 27.75
N GLY A 253 35.16 12.09 27.85
CA GLY A 253 34.85 11.14 26.81
C GLY A 253 35.75 9.92 26.78
N TRP A 254 36.82 9.85 27.57
CA TRP A 254 37.68 8.67 27.69
C TRP A 254 37.21 7.76 28.82
N ALA A 255 37.19 6.45 28.53
CA ALA A 255 36.85 5.46 29.53
C ALA A 255 37.93 5.36 30.62
N ASP A 256 37.53 5.27 31.89
CA ASP A 256 38.38 5.14 33.09
C ASP A 256 39.47 4.06 32.95
N PHE A 257 39.20 3.00 32.20
CA PHE A 257 40.13 1.89 31.99
C PHE A 257 41.36 2.28 31.14
N GLU A 258 41.20 3.22 30.20
CA GLU A 258 42.29 3.72 29.34
C GLU A 258 42.62 5.19 29.57
N ASP A 259 41.95 5.84 30.52
CA ASP A 259 42.26 7.19 30.98
C ASP A 259 43.29 7.15 32.12
N ILE A 260 44.45 7.74 31.89
CA ILE A 260 45.52 7.82 32.89
C ILE A 260 45.20 8.73 34.08
N LEU A 261 44.31 9.72 33.91
CA LEU A 261 43.88 10.66 34.94
C LEU A 261 42.35 10.78 35.03
N THR A 262 41.69 9.71 35.49
CA THR A 262 40.23 9.56 35.69
C THR A 262 39.48 10.62 36.55
N ASN A 263 40.13 11.70 36.97
CA ASN A 263 39.51 12.81 37.71
C ASN A 263 39.94 14.18 37.15
N ASN A 264 40.58 14.19 35.98
CA ASN A 264 41.07 15.38 35.31
C ASN A 264 40.62 15.38 33.83
N PRO A 265 39.52 16.09 33.52
CA PRO A 265 38.89 16.01 32.20
C PRO A 265 39.63 16.74 31.08
N THR A 266 40.88 17.09 31.34
CA THR A 266 41.75 17.75 30.40
C THR A 266 42.92 16.87 29.97
N GLN A 267 43.09 15.68 30.56
CA GLN A 267 44.24 14.82 30.33
C GLN A 267 43.85 13.35 30.46
N TRP A 268 44.07 12.58 29.39
CA TRP A 268 43.71 11.16 29.34
C TRP A 268 44.83 10.23 28.87
N ASN A 269 45.93 10.79 28.33
CA ASN A 269 47.07 10.02 27.85
C ASN A 269 48.41 10.70 28.19
N ASP A 270 49.43 9.88 28.41
CA ASP A 270 50.83 10.25 28.60
C ASP A 270 51.67 9.32 27.72
N THR A 271 52.04 9.80 26.53
CA THR A 271 52.64 8.94 25.51
C THR A 271 54.07 8.50 25.85
N ASP A 272 54.83 9.29 26.60
CA ASP A 272 56.22 8.98 26.93
C ASP A 272 56.48 8.62 28.40
N GLY A 273 55.48 8.79 29.26
CA GLY A 273 55.46 8.32 30.63
C GLY A 273 56.27 9.18 31.60
N ASP A 274 56.53 10.44 31.27
CA ASP A 274 57.35 11.34 32.09
C ASP A 274 56.58 12.12 33.16
N GLY A 275 55.26 11.97 33.20
CA GLY A 275 54.37 12.62 34.15
C GLY A 275 53.85 13.98 33.71
N TYR A 276 54.15 14.41 32.47
CA TYR A 276 53.45 15.45 31.75
C TYR A 276 52.56 14.82 30.67
N TYR A 277 51.42 15.44 30.40
CA TYR A 277 50.35 14.80 29.62
C TYR A 277 50.15 15.44 28.24
N ASP A 278 49.68 14.64 27.30
CA ASP A 278 49.63 14.91 25.87
C ASP A 278 48.82 16.17 25.47
N ASN A 279 47.75 16.50 26.21
CA ASN A 279 46.93 17.68 25.89
C ASN A 279 47.54 18.97 26.44
N PHE A 280 47.34 20.06 25.69
CA PHE A 280 48.01 21.32 25.98
C PHE A 280 47.10 22.55 26.00
N ALA A 281 47.40 23.47 26.92
CA ALA A 281 46.65 24.71 27.11
C ALA A 281 47.28 25.94 26.45
N ILE A 282 48.58 25.88 26.13
CA ILE A 282 49.33 27.06 25.67
C ILE A 282 49.16 27.21 24.16
N VAL A 283 48.53 28.30 23.73
CA VAL A 283 48.24 28.56 22.31
C VAL A 283 49.51 28.64 21.46
N ASP A 284 50.58 29.21 22.01
CA ASP A 284 51.86 29.37 21.29
C ASP A 284 52.47 28.02 20.91
N TRP A 285 52.20 26.98 21.69
CA TRP A 285 52.70 25.62 21.43
C TRP A 285 52.09 24.99 20.16
N ARG A 286 50.93 25.48 19.68
CA ARG A 286 50.31 25.00 18.42
C ARG A 286 51.24 25.13 17.20
N ASN A 287 52.20 26.06 17.25
CA ASN A 287 53.12 26.34 16.15
C ASN A 287 54.49 25.66 16.31
N ASP A 288 54.69 24.86 17.36
CA ASP A 288 55.95 24.10 17.52
C ASP A 288 56.13 23.15 16.32
N GLU A 289 57.34 23.07 15.75
CA GLU A 289 57.63 22.27 14.54
C GLU A 289 57.20 20.80 14.69
N MET A 290 57.29 20.25 15.91
CA MET A 290 56.85 18.90 16.26
C MET A 290 55.33 18.69 16.13
N ARG A 291 54.51 19.74 16.25
CA ARG A 291 53.06 19.69 16.05
C ARG A 291 52.64 19.90 14.59
N LEU A 292 53.46 20.60 13.80
CA LEU A 292 53.20 20.84 12.37
C LEU A 292 53.32 19.57 11.49
N ASN A 293 53.97 18.52 11.99
CA ASN A 293 54.24 17.28 11.25
C ASN A 293 53.21 16.15 11.51
N ASN A 294 52.03 16.43 12.07
CA ASN A 294 50.97 15.45 12.34
C ASN A 294 51.39 14.24 13.21
N SER A 295 52.51 14.34 13.93
CA SER A 295 53.06 13.26 14.78
C SER A 295 52.73 13.45 16.27
N TRP A 296 51.92 14.46 16.61
CA TRP A 296 51.62 14.83 17.98
C TRP A 296 50.48 13.99 18.56
N PRO A 297 50.68 13.28 19.67
CA PRO A 297 49.61 12.66 20.43
C PRO A 297 49.02 13.74 21.37
N GLY A 298 47.73 14.05 21.24
CA GLY A 298 47.04 15.05 22.07
C GLY A 298 46.48 16.25 21.32
N GLN A 299 45.69 17.05 22.02
CA GLN A 299 44.97 18.18 21.45
C GLN A 299 45.03 19.43 22.33
N TYR A 300 44.63 20.57 21.75
CA TYR A 300 44.48 21.79 22.52
C TYR A 300 43.22 21.73 23.38
N ILE A 301 43.39 21.74 24.69
CA ILE A 301 42.29 21.84 25.67
C ILE A 301 42.52 23.09 26.52
N PRO A 302 41.56 24.03 26.56
CA PRO A 302 41.67 25.21 27.41
C PRO A 302 41.90 24.81 28.88
N ASN A 303 42.95 25.37 29.50
CA ASN A 303 43.33 25.11 30.90
C ASN A 303 43.74 23.66 31.20
N ALA A 304 44.19 22.89 30.20
CA ALA A 304 44.88 21.62 30.43
C ALA A 304 45.98 21.75 31.50
N LYS A 305 45.97 20.83 32.46
CA LYS A 305 46.93 20.80 33.57
C LYS A 305 48.13 19.95 33.22
N ASP A 306 49.30 20.35 33.71
CA ASP A 306 50.53 19.56 33.60
C ASP A 306 50.82 19.10 32.15
N SER A 307 50.56 20.01 31.20
CA SER A 307 50.72 19.75 29.76
C SER A 307 52.16 19.52 29.36
N ASP A 308 52.38 18.54 28.49
CA ASP A 308 53.68 18.23 27.92
C ASP A 308 53.94 19.04 26.64
N ARG A 309 55.13 19.66 26.58
CA ARG A 309 55.62 20.31 25.36
C ARG A 309 56.40 19.34 24.46
N CYS A 310 56.82 18.18 24.94
CA CYS A 310 57.52 17.11 24.20
C CYS A 310 57.00 15.66 24.46
N PRO A 311 55.72 15.31 24.20
CA PRO A 311 55.05 14.00 24.47
C PRO A 311 55.63 12.75 23.81
N LEU A 312 56.72 12.90 23.07
CA LEU A 312 57.41 11.77 22.42
C LEU A 312 58.82 11.59 23.00
N LEU A 313 59.19 12.37 24.02
CA LEU A 313 60.54 12.43 24.57
C LEU A 313 60.49 12.67 26.09
N ALA A 314 60.43 11.56 26.81
CA ALA A 314 60.35 11.57 28.25
C ALA A 314 61.46 12.41 28.91
N TYR A 315 61.05 13.38 29.73
CA TYR A 315 61.95 14.21 30.51
C TYR A 315 61.38 14.55 31.91
N GLU A 316 61.70 13.69 32.88
CA GLU A 316 61.22 13.74 34.27
C GLU A 316 61.59 15.02 35.08
N LEU A 317 62.47 15.88 34.58
CA LEU A 317 62.94 17.05 35.34
C LEU A 317 62.05 18.26 35.06
N GLN A 318 61.50 18.85 36.13
CA GLN A 318 60.69 20.07 36.07
C GLN A 318 61.42 21.19 35.33
N ASN A 319 60.94 21.50 34.13
CA ASN A 319 61.31 22.65 33.34
C ASN A 319 60.12 23.61 33.32
N LEU A 320 60.14 24.62 34.19
CA LEU A 320 59.00 25.55 34.36
C LEU A 320 58.62 26.31 33.09
N GLU A 321 59.56 26.48 32.15
CA GLU A 321 59.31 27.17 30.89
C GLU A 321 58.80 26.20 29.82
N ASN A 322 59.33 24.97 29.78
CA ASN A 322 59.00 23.94 28.81
C ASN A 322 58.80 22.57 29.50
N PRO A 323 57.64 22.35 30.15
CA PRO A 323 57.36 21.09 30.85
C PRO A 323 57.44 19.88 29.91
N GLY A 324 57.96 18.75 30.42
CA GLY A 324 58.24 17.51 29.67
C GLY A 324 59.30 17.61 28.55
N CYS A 325 59.94 18.77 28.37
CA CYS A 325 61.02 18.93 27.39
C CYS A 325 62.41 19.05 28.03
N PRO A 326 63.43 18.37 27.45
CA PRO A 326 64.82 18.67 27.77
C PRO A 326 65.18 20.14 27.45
N PRO A 327 66.03 20.79 28.27
CA PRO A 327 66.42 22.21 28.10
C PRO A 327 67.02 22.54 26.73
N ASP A 328 67.63 21.55 26.07
CA ASP A 328 68.34 21.71 24.81
C ASP A 328 67.40 21.70 23.58
N VAL A 329 66.15 21.24 23.75
CA VAL A 329 65.15 21.15 22.67
C VAL A 329 64.49 22.51 22.42
N PHE A 330 64.31 23.29 23.49
CA PHE A 330 63.81 24.66 23.45
C PHE A 330 64.64 25.51 24.40
N PRO A 331 65.70 26.18 23.91
CA PRO A 331 66.54 27.01 24.77
C PRO A 331 65.68 28.10 25.41
N ALA A 332 65.64 28.10 26.74
CA ALA A 332 65.05 29.17 27.55
C ALA A 332 65.54 30.52 27.00
N GLY A 333 64.60 31.44 26.75
CA GLY A 333 64.97 32.76 26.27
C GLY A 333 65.97 33.40 27.23
N GLU A 334 67.09 33.92 26.71
CA GLU A 334 68.01 34.70 27.55
C GLU A 334 67.23 35.81 28.27
N PRO A 335 67.48 36.07 29.56
CA PRO A 335 66.74 37.08 30.31
C PRO A 335 66.99 38.44 29.67
N ILE A 336 65.94 39.03 29.09
CA ILE A 336 66.02 40.39 28.52
C ILE A 336 66.22 41.37 29.68
N GLU A 337 67.45 41.87 29.80
CA GLU A 337 67.80 42.92 30.73
C GLU A 337 66.99 44.19 30.45
N SER A 338 66.52 44.78 31.55
CA SER A 338 65.74 46.00 31.65
C SER A 338 66.41 47.23 31.01
N GLY A 339 65.62 48.01 30.27
CA GLY A 339 65.71 49.48 30.32
C GLY A 339 65.76 50.24 28.98
N PRO A 340 65.40 51.54 28.98
CA PRO A 340 64.35 52.04 28.09
C PRO A 340 64.82 53.13 27.11
N LYS A 341 64.01 53.41 26.07
CA LYS A 341 63.52 54.77 25.67
C LYS A 341 62.88 54.79 24.26
N ASN A 342 61.58 55.11 24.27
CA ASN A 342 60.88 56.17 23.52
C ASN A 342 61.24 56.56 22.07
N ASN A 343 60.13 56.73 21.33
CA ASN A 343 59.91 57.53 20.12
C ASN A 343 60.54 56.95 18.84
N GLN A 344 59.88 56.92 17.68
CA GLN A 344 59.09 57.97 17.05
C GLN A 344 58.33 57.32 15.87
N MET A 345 57.12 57.81 15.63
CA MET A 345 56.36 57.64 14.39
C MET A 345 57.19 58.01 13.15
N ASP A 346 57.01 57.31 12.03
CA ASP A 346 56.53 57.97 10.81
C ASP A 346 56.17 56.96 9.70
N ALA A 347 55.07 57.29 9.04
CA ALA A 347 54.56 56.69 7.83
C ALA A 347 55.23 57.31 6.59
N GLY A 348 55.28 56.57 5.49
CA GLY A 348 55.28 57.16 4.15
C GLY A 348 56.44 56.78 3.24
N ASP A 349 56.11 55.86 2.33
CA ASP A 349 56.16 56.06 0.87
C ASP A 349 57.38 55.55 0.04
N SER A 350 57.01 54.60 -0.82
CA SER A 350 57.27 54.50 -2.27
C SER A 350 58.69 54.39 -2.87
N SER A 351 58.68 53.53 -3.91
CA SER A 351 59.60 53.40 -5.04
C SER A 351 60.77 52.44 -4.83
N GLY A 352 61.02 51.45 -5.69
CA GLY A 352 60.41 51.04 -6.94
C GLY A 352 61.34 49.99 -7.57
N GLY A 353 60.81 49.11 -8.44
CA GLY A 353 61.69 48.23 -9.23
C GLY A 353 61.17 46.82 -9.47
N ILE A 354 60.00 46.77 -10.10
CA ILE A 354 59.46 45.74 -10.98
C ILE A 354 60.45 44.86 -11.78
N SER A 355 59.90 43.70 -12.16
CA SER A 355 60.09 43.01 -13.43
C SER A 355 61.21 41.96 -13.45
N ALA A 356 61.04 40.75 -13.98
CA ALA A 356 60.05 40.28 -14.94
C ALA A 356 60.01 38.74 -14.84
N THR A 357 58.85 38.12 -14.56
CA THR A 357 57.86 37.60 -15.54
C THR A 357 58.29 36.26 -16.15
N VAL A 358 57.43 35.28 -16.45
CA VAL A 358 56.10 35.30 -17.12
C VAL A 358 55.36 34.01 -16.68
N VAL A 359 54.19 34.03 -16.01
CA VAL A 359 52.77 34.17 -16.49
C VAL A 359 52.34 32.89 -17.26
N ILE A 360 51.15 32.28 -17.10
CA ILE A 360 49.75 32.73 -17.36
C ILE A 360 48.80 31.65 -16.73
N LEU A 361 47.95 31.90 -15.73
CA LEU A 361 46.63 32.58 -15.63
C LEU A 361 45.38 31.81 -16.12
N VAL A 362 44.46 31.63 -15.14
CA VAL A 362 43.00 31.95 -15.11
C VAL A 362 41.98 31.05 -15.82
N GLY A 363 40.91 30.73 -15.07
CA GLY A 363 39.55 30.61 -15.60
C GLY A 363 38.54 29.98 -14.64
N ILE A 364 37.84 30.78 -13.82
CA ILE A 364 36.52 30.39 -13.28
C ILE A 364 35.47 30.91 -14.26
N SER A 365 34.62 30.02 -14.79
CA SER A 365 33.33 30.39 -15.41
C SER A 365 32.38 29.18 -15.42
N VAL A 366 31.43 29.29 -14.51
CA VAL A 366 30.09 28.70 -14.38
C VAL A 366 29.35 28.36 -15.70
N ILE A 367 28.59 27.24 -15.64
CA ILE A 367 27.33 26.85 -16.33
C ILE A 367 27.35 25.96 -17.62
N LEU A 368 26.87 24.73 -17.39
CA LEU A 368 25.88 23.89 -18.11
C LEU A 368 26.09 23.45 -19.59
N LEU A 369 26.13 22.11 -19.69
CA LEU A 369 25.30 21.22 -20.51
C LEU A 369 25.88 20.53 -21.76
N ILE A 370 25.70 19.20 -21.71
CA ILE A 370 25.37 18.27 -22.80
C ILE A 370 26.56 17.61 -23.52
N SER A 371 26.73 16.33 -23.17
CA SER A 371 26.65 15.16 -24.07
C SER A 371 27.91 14.31 -24.32
N ILE A 372 27.71 13.02 -24.02
CA ILE A 372 28.26 11.82 -24.68
C ILE A 372 29.76 11.56 -24.42
N GLY A 373 30.21 10.41 -23.95
CA GLY A 373 29.56 9.11 -23.76
C GLY A 373 30.63 8.00 -23.77
N GLY A 374 30.30 6.86 -23.16
CA GLY A 374 31.03 5.60 -23.23
C GLY A 374 31.99 5.37 -22.04
N GLY A 375 31.87 4.34 -21.22
CA GLY A 375 31.04 3.14 -21.25
C GLY A 375 31.91 1.92 -20.99
N ILE A 376 31.64 1.17 -19.91
CA ILE A 376 31.93 -0.26 -19.80
C ILE A 376 30.85 -0.88 -18.89
N THR A 377 29.87 -1.57 -19.47
CA THR A 377 29.01 -2.52 -18.77
C THR A 377 29.10 -3.88 -19.45
N LEU A 378 29.29 -4.90 -18.61
CA LEU A 378 29.50 -6.29 -18.97
C LEU A 378 28.21 -6.96 -19.46
N ILE A 379 28.38 -7.81 -20.49
CA ILE A 379 27.36 -8.62 -21.15
C ILE A 379 27.29 -10.02 -20.52
N LEU A 380 26.09 -10.50 -20.18
CA LEU A 380 25.61 -11.88 -20.31
C LEU A 380 24.06 -11.84 -20.42
N ARG A 381 23.45 -11.78 -21.61
CA ARG A 381 23.02 -12.87 -22.54
C ARG A 381 21.88 -13.78 -22.02
N LYS A 382 20.66 -13.54 -22.53
CA LYS A 382 19.61 -14.58 -22.77
C LYS A 382 19.15 -14.53 -24.25
N PRO A 383 18.65 -15.64 -24.83
CA PRO A 383 18.59 -15.84 -26.28
C PRO A 383 17.27 -15.40 -26.93
N LYS A 384 17.37 -14.99 -28.21
CA LYS A 384 16.28 -14.64 -29.12
C LYS A 384 15.66 -15.86 -29.81
N SER A 385 14.38 -15.76 -30.16
CA SER A 385 13.79 -16.34 -31.38
C SER A 385 12.37 -15.76 -31.54
N LYS A 386 11.82 -15.34 -32.68
CA LYS A 386 12.25 -14.91 -34.03
C LYS A 386 11.02 -14.17 -34.58
N LYS A 387 11.16 -12.90 -35.00
CA LYS A 387 10.16 -12.23 -35.84
C LYS A 387 10.25 -12.76 -37.27
N ARG A 388 9.10 -12.91 -37.94
CA ARG A 388 9.02 -12.80 -39.40
C ARG A 388 8.00 -11.71 -39.72
N GLU A 389 8.46 -10.67 -40.42
CA GLU A 389 7.66 -9.69 -41.16
C GLU A 389 6.84 -10.43 -42.25
N THR A 390 5.79 -9.90 -42.90
CA THR A 390 5.55 -8.55 -43.42
C THR A 390 4.08 -8.41 -43.87
N SER A 391 3.63 -7.15 -43.97
CA SER A 391 2.69 -6.58 -44.95
C SER A 391 1.18 -6.87 -44.91
N ARG A 392 0.46 -5.74 -44.78
CA ARG A 392 -0.93 -5.47 -45.16
C ARG A 392 -1.42 -6.23 -46.40
N ALA A 393 -2.62 -6.80 -46.30
CA ALA A 393 -3.60 -6.84 -47.38
C ALA A 393 -5.02 -6.79 -46.80
N SER A 394 -5.87 -6.05 -47.49
CA SER A 394 -7.28 -5.80 -47.21
C SER A 394 -8.15 -7.01 -47.58
N ALA A 395 -9.42 -6.96 -47.14
CA ALA A 395 -10.60 -7.67 -47.63
C ALA A 395 -10.98 -9.02 -46.97
N GLN A 396 -12.09 -8.93 -46.22
CA GLN A 396 -13.38 -9.56 -46.56
C GLN A 396 -13.57 -11.06 -46.24
N LYS A 397 -14.40 -11.27 -45.19
CA LYS A 397 -15.48 -12.26 -45.04
C LYS A 397 -15.27 -13.65 -45.68
N THR A 398 -15.10 -14.67 -44.86
CA THR A 398 -15.58 -16.04 -45.18
C THR A 398 -16.02 -16.74 -43.90
N VAL A 399 -17.19 -17.36 -43.99
CA VAL A 399 -17.89 -18.20 -43.00
C VAL A 399 -17.40 -19.63 -43.19
N GLU A 400 -17.07 -20.31 -42.09
CA GLU A 400 -17.04 -21.78 -41.86
C GLU A 400 -16.24 -22.01 -40.57
N GLN A 401 -16.45 -22.99 -39.71
CA GLN A 401 -17.55 -23.89 -39.39
C GLN A 401 -17.12 -24.57 -38.07
N VAL A 402 -18.03 -24.63 -37.11
CA VAL A 402 -18.15 -25.61 -36.00
C VAL A 402 -17.06 -26.69 -35.93
N TYR A 403 -16.32 -26.73 -34.83
CA TYR A 403 -15.80 -27.98 -34.26
C TYR A 403 -16.30 -28.08 -32.83
N GLU A 404 -17.20 -29.05 -32.62
CA GLU A 404 -17.64 -29.59 -31.34
C GLU A 404 -16.43 -30.18 -30.60
N GLY A 405 -16.29 -29.85 -29.32
CA GLY A 405 -15.38 -30.48 -28.38
C GLY A 405 -15.98 -30.36 -27.00
N ASP A 406 -16.47 -31.48 -26.49
CA ASP A 406 -17.20 -31.65 -25.23
C ASP A 406 -16.49 -30.95 -24.05
N ILE A 407 -17.20 -30.02 -23.41
CA ILE A 407 -16.85 -29.50 -22.08
C ILE A 407 -17.62 -30.38 -21.10
N GLN A 408 -16.91 -31.26 -20.38
CA GLN A 408 -17.47 -31.88 -19.18
C GLN A 408 -17.48 -30.82 -18.07
N GLU A 409 -18.66 -30.62 -17.49
CA GLU A 409 -18.91 -29.90 -16.24
C GLU A 409 -17.94 -30.38 -15.15
N SER A 410 -17.36 -29.43 -14.41
CA SER A 410 -16.65 -29.70 -13.17
C SER A 410 -17.67 -30.08 -12.09
N GLU A 411 -17.74 -31.36 -11.74
CA GLU A 411 -18.43 -31.84 -10.54
C GLU A 411 -17.81 -31.20 -9.29
N SER A 412 -18.66 -30.75 -8.37
CA SER A 412 -18.29 -30.28 -7.04
C SER A 412 -17.62 -31.40 -6.22
N VAL A 413 -16.48 -31.11 -5.60
CA VAL A 413 -15.62 -32.04 -4.85
C VAL A 413 -16.35 -32.79 -3.71
N GLU A 414 -17.50 -32.28 -3.26
CA GLU A 414 -18.28 -32.89 -2.18
C GLU A 414 -19.01 -34.20 -2.55
N ASP A 415 -19.07 -34.56 -3.85
CA ASP A 415 -19.72 -35.80 -4.32
C ASP A 415 -18.74 -36.93 -4.70
N ASP A 416 -17.42 -36.75 -4.49
CA ASP A 416 -16.43 -37.81 -4.76
C ASP A 416 -16.47 -38.90 -3.66
N PRO A 417 -16.81 -40.17 -3.98
CA PRO A 417 -16.79 -41.26 -3.00
C PRO A 417 -15.39 -41.54 -2.40
N ASN A 418 -14.32 -41.00 -2.99
CA ASN A 418 -12.96 -41.09 -2.49
C ASN A 418 -12.55 -39.92 -1.59
N TYR A 419 -13.40 -38.90 -1.43
CA TYR A 419 -13.20 -37.77 -0.52
C TYR A 419 -13.93 -37.98 0.82
N LYS A 420 -13.28 -37.62 1.92
CA LYS A 420 -13.89 -37.63 3.27
C LYS A 420 -13.22 -36.62 4.19
N VAL A 421 -13.97 -36.07 5.13
CA VAL A 421 -13.46 -35.18 6.19
C VAL A 421 -13.63 -35.86 7.55
N ASP A 422 -12.59 -35.84 8.39
CA ASP A 422 -12.64 -36.42 9.72
C ASP A 422 -13.12 -35.43 10.81
N GLU A 423 -13.28 -35.92 12.04
CA GLU A 423 -13.77 -35.12 13.19
C GLU A 423 -12.86 -33.93 13.55
N ASN A 424 -11.62 -33.92 13.06
CA ASN A 424 -10.66 -32.84 13.30
C ASN A 424 -10.60 -31.84 12.13
N GLY A 425 -11.47 -31.99 11.13
CA GLY A 425 -11.48 -31.15 9.92
C GLY A 425 -10.34 -31.49 8.96
N CYS A 426 -9.64 -32.61 9.13
CA CYS A 426 -8.67 -33.06 8.16
C CYS A 426 -9.39 -33.70 6.98
N GLU A 427 -9.09 -33.21 5.78
CA GLU A 427 -9.60 -33.74 4.54
C GLU A 427 -8.71 -34.89 4.07
N TRP A 428 -9.35 -35.91 3.49
CA TRP A 428 -8.71 -37.11 2.99
C TRP A 428 -9.22 -37.42 1.59
N TRP A 429 -8.31 -37.76 0.69
CA TRP A 429 -8.63 -38.16 -0.68
C TRP A 429 -7.83 -39.40 -1.08
N MET A 430 -8.45 -40.32 -1.83
CA MET A 430 -7.77 -41.50 -2.38
C MET A 430 -7.64 -41.35 -3.90
N ASP A 431 -6.41 -41.47 -4.40
CA ASP A 431 -6.16 -41.46 -5.84
C ASP A 431 -6.57 -42.78 -6.53
N ASP A 432 -6.60 -42.76 -7.86
CA ASP A 432 -6.92 -43.95 -8.68
C ASP A 432 -5.93 -45.11 -8.52
N GLU A 433 -4.75 -44.85 -7.95
CA GLU A 433 -3.68 -45.82 -7.69
C GLU A 433 -3.80 -46.45 -6.29
N GLY A 434 -4.72 -45.95 -5.46
CA GLY A 434 -5.03 -46.43 -4.11
C GLY A 434 -4.16 -45.82 -3.01
N ASN A 435 -3.43 -44.74 -3.29
CA ASN A 435 -2.67 -44.00 -2.28
C ASN A 435 -3.59 -42.98 -1.59
N TRP A 436 -3.34 -42.77 -0.30
CA TRP A 436 -4.08 -41.79 0.48
C TRP A 436 -3.33 -40.46 0.52
N TRP A 437 -4.09 -39.39 0.39
CA TRP A 437 -3.64 -38.01 0.54
C TRP A 437 -4.43 -37.37 1.67
N TYR A 438 -3.80 -36.45 2.41
CA TYR A 438 -4.46 -35.68 3.46
C TYR A 438 -4.10 -34.19 3.39
N ARG A 439 -5.02 -33.35 3.86
CA ARG A 439 -4.84 -31.90 4.02
C ARG A 439 -5.45 -31.45 5.35
N LEU A 440 -4.66 -30.77 6.18
CA LEU A 440 -5.13 -30.15 7.42
C LEU A 440 -5.75 -28.78 7.10
N PRO A 441 -6.62 -28.23 7.97
CA PRO A 441 -7.16 -26.88 7.78
C PRO A 441 -6.10 -25.78 7.65
N GLU A 442 -4.91 -26.01 8.21
CA GLU A 442 -3.76 -25.09 8.19
C GLU A 442 -2.81 -25.33 6.99
N MET A 443 -3.13 -26.26 6.09
CA MET A 443 -2.29 -26.63 4.95
C MET A 443 -2.96 -26.25 3.62
N ASP A 444 -2.24 -25.54 2.77
CA ASP A 444 -2.71 -25.20 1.42
C ASP A 444 -2.58 -26.37 0.43
N ASP A 445 -1.61 -27.26 0.65
CA ASP A 445 -1.26 -28.37 -0.25
C ASP A 445 -1.60 -29.76 0.34
N TRP A 446 -1.92 -30.71 -0.53
CA TRP A 446 -2.10 -32.12 -0.17
C TRP A 446 -0.76 -32.83 0.11
N ALA A 447 -0.73 -33.66 1.16
CA ALA A 447 0.42 -34.50 1.50
C ALA A 447 0.08 -35.98 1.37
N GLU A 448 1.02 -36.77 0.83
CA GLU A 448 0.89 -38.22 0.70
C GLU A 448 0.97 -38.89 2.08
N TYR A 449 -0.07 -39.64 2.44
CA TYR A 449 -0.11 -40.42 3.66
C TYR A 449 0.67 -41.73 3.49
N ASN A 450 1.88 -41.74 4.02
CA ASN A 450 2.71 -42.94 4.11
C ASN A 450 2.36 -43.71 5.40
N ALA A 451 1.56 -44.78 5.25
CA ALA A 451 1.11 -45.64 6.34
C ALA A 451 2.21 -46.48 7.00
#